data_AF-A0A7C0ZE73-F1
#
_entry.id   AF-A0A7C0ZE73-F1
#
_cell.length_a   1.000
_cell.length_b   1.000
_cell.length_c   1.000
_cell.angle_alpha   90.00
_cell.angle_beta   90.00
_cell.angle_gamma   90.00
#
_symmetry.space_group_name_H-M   'P 1'
#
loop_
_entity.id
_entity.type
_entity.pdbx_description
1 polymer ?
#
loop_
_entity_poly.entity_id
_entity_poly.type
_entity_poly.pdbx_seq_one_letter_code
_entity_poly.pdbx_strand_id
1 'polypeptide(L)'
;LYTSDGGVFSFLREISRGSEKWVDVERVEEPVEAIKGFKKKGYRIYSTALLEKSEDYRKVDWTEPFVLVMGNEVSGVSKEILELSDRVVKIPMYGMVQSLNVSVACGVVLYEVVRQREEKGLYQEKDFPEEIYKRWLNL
;
A
#
# COMPACT_ATOMS: atom_id res chain seq x y z
N LEU A 1 9.23 -11.06 2.35
CA LEU A 1 8.36 -11.40 1.18
C LEU A 1 9.16 -11.70 -0.09
N TYR A 2 10.47 -11.43 -0.12
CA TYR A 2 11.36 -11.73 -1.23
C TYR A 2 12.78 -11.99 -0.71
N THR A 3 13.64 -12.62 -1.53
CA THR A 3 15.10 -12.64 -1.31
C THR A 3 15.75 -11.73 -2.35
N SER A 4 16.90 -11.15 -1.99
CA SER A 4 17.72 -10.35 -2.91
C SER A 4 19.04 -11.05 -3.23
N ASP A 5 19.00 -12.35 -3.51
CA ASP A 5 20.20 -13.04 -3.99
C ASP A 5 20.53 -12.55 -5.39
N GLY A 6 21.66 -11.84 -5.53
CA GLY A 6 22.15 -11.34 -6.82
C GLY A 6 21.32 -10.22 -7.47
N GLY A 7 20.45 -9.53 -6.71
CA GLY A 7 19.68 -8.38 -7.21
C GLY A 7 18.39 -8.73 -7.98
N VAL A 8 18.05 -10.01 -8.09
CA VAL A 8 16.80 -10.48 -8.72
C VAL A 8 15.68 -10.49 -7.69
N PHE A 9 14.60 -9.76 -7.95
CA PHE A 9 13.40 -9.81 -7.12
C PHE A 9 12.65 -11.13 -7.38
N SER A 10 12.48 -11.95 -6.35
CA SER A 10 11.73 -13.20 -6.44
C SER A 10 10.74 -13.34 -5.29
N PHE A 11 9.52 -13.79 -5.59
CA PHE A 11 8.52 -14.09 -4.57
C PHE A 11 8.86 -15.40 -3.87
N LEU A 12 8.85 -15.36 -2.53
CA LEU A 12 8.91 -16.58 -1.73
C LEU A 12 7.53 -17.24 -1.75
N ARG A 13 7.38 -18.24 -2.62
CA ARG A 13 6.11 -18.95 -2.87
C ARG A 13 5.50 -19.60 -1.62
N GLU A 14 6.34 -19.96 -0.65
CA GLU A 14 5.93 -20.49 0.66
C GLU A 14 5.15 -19.46 1.50
N ILE A 15 5.45 -18.18 1.31
CA ILE A 15 4.84 -17.05 2.03
C ILE A 15 3.71 -16.45 1.21
N SER A 16 3.89 -16.23 -0.09
CA SER A 16 2.87 -15.60 -0.96
C SER A 16 1.71 -16.54 -1.29
N ARG A 17 1.92 -17.86 -1.23
CA ARG A 17 0.91 -18.90 -1.49
C ARG A 17 0.12 -18.73 -2.81
N GLY A 18 0.76 -18.17 -3.84
CA GLY A 18 0.14 -17.95 -5.15
C GLY A 18 -0.67 -16.65 -5.27
N SER A 19 -0.68 -15.80 -4.24
CA SER A 19 -1.36 -14.48 -4.28
C SER A 19 -0.74 -13.53 -5.31
N GLU A 20 0.56 -13.70 -5.62
CA GLU A 20 1.29 -12.91 -6.61
C GLU A 20 0.74 -13.02 -8.04
N LYS A 21 -0.09 -14.04 -8.33
CA LYS A 21 -0.74 -14.21 -9.63
C LYS A 21 -1.95 -13.28 -9.84
N TRP A 22 -2.50 -12.75 -8.75
CA TRP A 22 -3.76 -12.01 -8.72
C TRP A 22 -3.55 -10.53 -8.41
N VAL A 23 -2.30 -10.10 -8.29
CA VAL A 23 -1.90 -8.72 -8.01
C VAL A 23 -0.75 -8.38 -8.95
N ASP A 24 -0.92 -7.31 -9.74
CA ASP A 24 0.16 -6.83 -10.59
C ASP A 24 1.26 -6.23 -9.70
N VAL A 25 2.50 -6.69 -9.89
CA VAL A 25 3.67 -6.20 -9.16
C VAL A 25 4.69 -5.66 -10.14
N GLU A 26 5.03 -4.39 -9.97
CA GLU A 26 5.97 -3.67 -10.81
C GLU A 26 7.09 -3.08 -9.94
N ARG A 27 8.33 -3.22 -10.41
CA ARG A 27 9.49 -2.56 -9.81
C ARG A 27 9.72 -1.24 -10.52
N VAL A 28 9.84 -0.18 -9.73
CA VAL A 28 10.10 1.17 -10.21
C VAL A 28 11.46 1.63 -9.68
N GLU A 29 12.32 2.11 -10.57
CA GLU A 29 13.64 2.64 -10.22
C GLU A 29 13.55 4.06 -9.64
N GLU A 30 12.55 4.85 -10.04
CA GLU A 30 12.31 6.23 -9.62
C GLU A 30 10.95 6.40 -8.89
N PRO A 31 10.84 6.03 -7.59
CA PRO A 31 9.58 6.07 -6.86
C PRO A 31 8.91 7.45 -6.80
N VAL A 32 9.72 8.51 -6.72
CA VAL A 32 9.24 9.90 -6.67
C VAL A 32 8.49 10.27 -7.95
N GLU A 33 9.02 9.90 -9.12
CA GLU A 33 8.37 10.17 -10.40
C GLU A 33 7.10 9.34 -10.59
N ALA A 34 7.08 8.08 -10.14
CA ALA A 34 5.87 7.27 -10.14
C ALA A 34 4.75 7.90 -9.27
N ILE A 35 5.08 8.35 -8.06
CA ILE A 35 4.13 9.01 -7.16
C ILE A 35 3.58 10.30 -7.79
N LYS A 36 4.42 11.13 -8.39
CA LYS A 36 3.97 12.31 -9.15
C LYS A 36 3.04 11.91 -10.30
N GLY A 37 3.32 10.81 -10.98
CA GLY A 37 2.47 10.24 -12.04
C GLY A 37 1.07 9.87 -11.53
N PHE A 38 0.98 9.16 -10.40
CA PHE A 38 -0.31 8.84 -9.78
C PHE A 38 -1.07 10.07 -9.31
N LYS A 39 -0.37 11.04 -8.72
CA LYS A 39 -0.98 12.31 -8.29
C LYS A 39 -1.59 13.07 -9.47
N LYS A 40 -0.89 13.13 -10.63
CA LYS A 40 -1.44 13.70 -11.88
C LYS A 40 -2.69 12.99 -12.40
N LYS A 41 -2.84 11.70 -12.11
CA LYS A 41 -4.02 10.88 -12.44
C LYS A 41 -5.17 11.04 -11.43
N GLY A 42 -5.03 11.91 -10.43
CA GLY A 42 -6.07 12.19 -9.43
C GLY A 42 -6.03 11.28 -8.19
N TYR A 43 -4.99 10.46 -8.01
CA TYR A 43 -4.83 9.66 -6.80
C TYR A 43 -4.30 10.53 -5.65
N ARG A 44 -4.84 10.33 -4.46
CA ARG A 44 -4.29 10.90 -3.22
C ARG A 44 -3.16 10.03 -2.68
N ILE A 45 -2.08 10.66 -2.20
CA ILE A 45 -0.90 9.95 -1.71
C ILE A 45 -0.93 9.90 -0.19
N TYR A 46 -1.08 8.71 0.39
CA TYR A 46 -1.13 8.48 1.83
C TYR A 46 0.09 7.70 2.29
N SER A 47 0.94 8.33 3.11
CA SER A 47 2.18 7.72 3.58
C SER A 47 2.09 7.29 5.04
N THR A 48 2.64 6.13 5.39
CA THR A 48 2.77 5.72 6.79
C THR A 48 4.06 6.28 7.39
N ALA A 49 3.96 7.09 8.44
CA ALA A 49 5.12 7.53 9.21
C ALA A 49 4.75 7.91 10.64
N LEU A 50 5.70 7.75 11.56
CA LEU A 50 5.56 8.12 12.96
C LEU A 50 6.03 9.56 13.19
N LEU A 51 5.28 10.53 12.66
CA LEU A 51 5.50 11.95 12.88
C LEU A 51 4.48 12.48 13.89
N GLU A 52 4.83 13.58 14.56
CA GLU A 52 3.92 14.26 15.50
C GLU A 52 2.59 14.62 14.83
N LYS A 53 2.67 15.11 13.59
CA LYS A 53 1.53 15.51 12.76
C LYS A 53 0.81 14.36 12.05
N SER A 54 1.26 13.12 12.20
CA SER A 54 0.60 11.99 11.54
C SER A 54 -0.80 11.76 12.13
N GLU A 55 -1.78 11.62 11.25
CA GLU A 55 -3.17 11.35 11.57
C GLU A 55 -3.36 9.88 11.99
N ASP A 56 -4.32 9.60 12.88
CA ASP A 56 -4.73 8.21 13.15
C ASP A 56 -5.33 7.60 11.87
N TYR A 57 -4.81 6.45 11.42
CA TYR A 57 -5.25 5.80 10.19
C TYR A 57 -6.77 5.55 10.14
N ARG A 58 -7.42 5.38 11.29
CA ARG A 58 -8.87 5.13 11.40
C ARG A 58 -9.73 6.36 11.09
N LYS A 59 -9.14 7.56 11.11
CA LYS A 59 -9.83 8.84 10.90
C LYS A 59 -9.72 9.35 9.46
N VAL A 60 -8.97 8.65 8.62
CA VAL A 60 -8.82 8.97 7.20
C VAL A 60 -9.96 8.34 6.41
N ASP A 61 -10.43 9.04 5.38
CA ASP A 61 -11.35 8.50 4.39
C ASP A 61 -10.57 7.67 3.37
N TRP A 62 -10.78 6.36 3.38
CA TRP A 62 -10.13 5.38 2.49
C TRP A 62 -10.99 5.00 1.27
N THR A 63 -12.10 5.70 1.05
CA THR A 63 -13.08 5.36 0.02
C THR A 63 -12.83 6.05 -1.32
N GLU A 64 -11.98 7.08 -1.33
CA GLU A 64 -11.51 7.74 -2.56
C GLU A 64 -10.33 7.00 -3.21
N PRO A 65 -9.96 7.29 -4.47
CA PRO A 65 -8.74 6.75 -5.09
C PRO A 65 -7.47 7.24 -4.38
N PHE A 66 -6.66 6.31 -3.89
CA PHE A 66 -5.43 6.61 -3.16
C PHE A 66 -4.26 5.67 -3.54
N VAL A 67 -3.05 6.12 -3.25
CA VAL A 67 -1.82 5.33 -3.21
C VAL A 67 -1.36 5.27 -1.77
N LEU A 68 -1.27 4.06 -1.21
CA LEU A 68 -0.70 3.84 0.12
C LEU A 68 0.80 3.60 -0.01
N VAL A 69 1.60 4.46 0.61
CA VAL A 69 3.05 4.34 0.66
C VAL A 69 3.47 3.78 2.02
N MET A 70 4.12 2.63 1.99
CA MET A 70 4.71 1.98 3.15
C MET A 70 6.22 2.20 3.17
N GLY A 71 6.77 2.52 4.34
CA GLY A 71 8.21 2.68 4.52
C GLY A 71 8.95 1.36 4.74
N ASN A 72 10.27 1.37 4.52
CA ASN A 72 11.16 0.28 4.96
C ASN A 72 11.28 0.28 6.50
N GLU A 73 11.49 -0.88 7.12
CA GLU A 73 11.75 -1.05 8.55
C GLU A 73 12.89 -0.19 9.11
N VAL A 74 13.91 0.12 8.30
CA VAL A 74 15.10 0.87 8.75
C VAL A 74 14.89 2.38 8.69
N SER A 75 14.46 2.90 7.53
CA SER A 75 14.44 4.33 7.23
C SER A 75 13.04 4.92 7.10
N GLY A 76 11.99 4.10 7.15
CA GLY A 76 10.62 4.53 6.89
C GLY A 76 10.42 4.97 5.43
N VAL A 77 9.55 5.95 5.23
CA VAL A 77 9.28 6.60 3.94
C VAL A 77 10.27 7.75 3.74
N SER A 78 10.79 7.92 2.53
CA SER A 78 11.76 9.00 2.25
C SER A 78 11.13 10.38 2.44
N LYS A 79 11.98 11.38 2.73
CA LYS A 79 11.51 12.75 2.97
C LYS A 79 10.82 13.34 1.75
N GLU A 80 11.35 13.07 0.55
CA GLU A 80 10.78 13.56 -0.71
C GLU A 80 9.36 13.03 -0.93
N ILE A 81 9.11 11.77 -0.57
CA ILE A 81 7.78 11.16 -0.70
C ILE A 81 6.83 11.72 0.38
N LEU A 82 7.32 11.94 1.60
CA LEU A 82 6.53 12.58 2.66
C LEU A 82 6.10 14.00 2.26
N GLU A 83 6.96 14.77 1.60
CA GLU A 83 6.62 16.11 1.08
C GLU A 83 5.57 16.08 -0.04
N LEU A 84 5.50 14.98 -0.80
CA LEU A 84 4.49 14.77 -1.85
C LEU A 84 3.16 14.21 -1.30
N SER A 85 3.14 13.75 -0.05
CA SER A 85 2.00 13.08 0.55
C SER A 85 0.87 14.04 0.87
N ASP A 86 -0.35 13.68 0.48
CA ASP A 86 -1.56 14.43 0.82
C ASP A 86 -1.95 14.21 2.28
N ARG A 87 -1.67 13.01 2.82
CA ARG A 87 -1.82 12.69 4.23
C ARG A 87 -0.68 11.82 4.72
N VAL A 88 -0.32 12.00 5.98
CA VAL A 88 0.61 11.10 6.68
C VAL A 88 -0.16 10.44 7.80
N VAL A 89 -0.19 9.11 7.81
CA VAL A 89 -0.98 8.32 8.76
C VAL A 89 -0.08 7.51 9.69
N LYS A 90 -0.58 7.24 10.90
CA LYS A 90 0.04 6.35 11.87
C LYS A 90 -0.96 5.37 12.45
N ILE A 91 -0.46 4.19 12.82
CA ILE A 91 -1.16 3.26 13.70
C ILE A 91 -0.82 3.67 15.14
N PRO A 92 -1.79 4.01 15.99
CA PRO A 92 -1.52 4.32 17.40
C PRO A 92 -0.85 3.14 18.11
N MET A 93 0.29 3.41 18.76
CA MET A 93 1.06 2.46 19.55
C MET A 93 0.93 2.82 21.04
N TYR A 94 0.60 1.84 21.87
CA TYR A 94 0.40 2.03 23.33
C TYR A 94 1.43 1.27 24.18
N GLY A 95 2.45 0.69 23.54
CA GLY A 95 3.47 -0.14 24.18
C GLY A 95 4.87 0.42 24.05
N MET A 96 5.86 -0.41 24.37
CA MET A 96 7.29 -0.04 24.34
C MET A 96 7.88 0.01 22.92
N VAL A 97 7.20 -0.58 21.94
CA VAL A 97 7.64 -0.59 20.54
C VAL A 97 7.12 0.64 19.81
N GLN A 98 7.99 1.21 18.98
CA GLN A 98 7.66 2.42 18.24
C GLN A 98 6.79 2.13 17.01
N SER A 99 6.93 0.96 16.40
CA SER A 99 6.22 0.57 15.18
C SER A 99 5.85 -0.92 15.17
N LEU A 100 4.94 -1.27 14.27
CA LEU A 100 4.70 -2.66 13.86
C LEU A 100 5.64 -3.02 12.70
N ASN A 101 5.84 -4.31 12.48
CA ASN A 101 6.42 -4.81 11.24
C ASN A 101 5.65 -4.26 10.02
N VAL A 102 6.36 -3.91 8.93
CA VAL A 102 5.76 -3.26 7.76
C VAL A 102 4.62 -4.06 7.13
N SER A 103 4.73 -5.40 7.09
CA SER A 103 3.68 -6.27 6.56
C SER A 103 2.44 -6.27 7.45
N VAL A 104 2.65 -6.28 8.77
CA VAL A 104 1.55 -6.19 9.75
C VAL A 104 0.87 -4.82 9.67
N ALA A 105 1.64 -3.74 9.62
CA ALA A 105 1.12 -2.39 9.47
C ALA A 105 0.30 -2.23 8.18
N CYS A 106 0.82 -2.76 7.06
CA CYS A 106 0.12 -2.77 5.77
C CYS A 106 -1.21 -3.52 5.89
N GLY A 107 -1.21 -4.72 6.47
CA GLY A 107 -2.43 -5.50 6.69
C GLY A 107 -3.47 -4.76 7.55
N VAL A 108 -3.05 -4.14 8.65
CA VAL A 108 -3.94 -3.37 9.55
C VAL A 108 -4.58 -2.20 8.81
N VAL A 109 -3.80 -1.42 8.05
CA VAL A 109 -4.32 -0.29 7.28
C VAL A 109 -5.28 -0.79 6.18
N LEU A 110 -4.87 -1.79 5.39
CA LEU A 110 -5.69 -2.32 4.30
C LEU A 110 -7.02 -2.93 4.78
N TYR A 111 -7.06 -3.55 5.96
CA TYR A 111 -8.33 -4.06 6.49
C TYR A 111 -9.29 -2.95 6.95
N GLU A 112 -8.78 -1.80 7.39
CA GLU A 112 -9.62 -0.61 7.59
C GLU A 112 -10.12 -0.02 6.27
N VAL A 113 -9.29 -0.04 5.21
CA VAL A 113 -9.74 0.30 3.86
C VAL A 113 -10.89 -0.60 3.44
N VAL A 114 -10.73 -1.92 3.58
CA VAL A 114 -11.78 -2.89 3.25
C VAL A 114 -13.06 -2.58 4.03
N ARG A 115 -12.97 -2.39 5.35
CA ARG A 115 -14.13 -2.05 6.19
C ARG A 115 -14.89 -0.82 5.67
N GLN A 116 -14.19 0.31 5.46
CA GLN A 116 -14.85 1.54 5.00
C GLN A 116 -15.45 1.40 3.60
N ARG A 117 -14.75 0.69 2.70
CA ARG A 117 -15.22 0.47 1.32
C ARG A 117 -16.42 -0.49 1.27
N GLU A 118 -16.44 -1.50 2.11
CA GLU A 118 -17.58 -2.41 2.28
C GLU A 118 -18.80 -1.66 2.84
N GLU A 119 -18.62 -0.83 3.88
CA GLU A 119 -19.68 0.02 4.44
C GLU A 119 -20.26 0.99 3.40
N LYS A 120 -19.46 1.47 2.44
CA LYS A 120 -19.93 2.28 1.29
C LYS A 120 -20.45 1.46 0.11
N GLY A 121 -20.43 0.13 0.18
CA GLY A 121 -20.92 -0.75 -0.89
C GLY A 121 -20.03 -0.81 -2.14
N LEU A 122 -18.74 -0.48 -2.02
CA LEU A 122 -17.81 -0.41 -3.16
C LEU A 122 -17.29 -1.76 -3.66
N TYR A 123 -17.77 -2.88 -3.12
CA TYR A 123 -17.41 -4.24 -3.54
C TYR A 123 -18.60 -5.04 -4.10
N GLN A 124 -19.70 -4.37 -4.44
CA GLN A 124 -20.93 -5.05 -4.87
C GLN A 124 -20.89 -5.57 -6.31
N GLU A 125 -20.01 -5.03 -7.16
CA GLU A 125 -19.90 -5.40 -8.56
C GLU A 125 -18.46 -5.84 -8.92
N LYS A 126 -18.30 -6.45 -10.10
CA LYS A 126 -16.98 -6.76 -10.64
C LYS A 126 -16.40 -5.49 -11.25
N ASP A 127 -15.35 -4.99 -10.63
CA ASP A 127 -14.79 -3.68 -10.99
C ASP A 127 -13.67 -3.73 -12.04
N PHE A 128 -13.30 -4.92 -12.51
CA PHE A 128 -12.24 -5.08 -13.50
C PHE A 128 -12.79 -5.41 -14.90
N PRO A 129 -12.17 -4.90 -15.98
CA PRO A 129 -12.44 -5.37 -17.34
C PRO A 129 -12.20 -6.88 -17.50
N GLU A 130 -12.97 -7.51 -18.38
CA GLU A 130 -12.90 -8.95 -18.66
C GLU A 130 -11.50 -9.40 -19.07
N GLU A 131 -10.75 -8.53 -19.74
CA GLU A 131 -9.38 -8.75 -20.18
C GLU A 131 -8.43 -8.98 -19.00
N ILE A 132 -8.65 -8.30 -17.87
CA ILE A 132 -7.83 -8.49 -16.66
C ILE A 132 -8.10 -9.86 -16.05
N TYR A 133 -9.36 -10.29 -16.00
CA TYR A 133 -9.73 -11.62 -15.51
C TYR A 133 -9.13 -12.73 -16.39
N LYS A 134 -9.22 -12.60 -17.71
CA LYS A 134 -8.62 -13.55 -18.65
C LYS A 134 -7.10 -13.66 -18.47
N ARG A 135 -6.42 -12.50 -18.37
CA ARG A 135 -4.99 -12.43 -18.08
C ARG A 135 -4.62 -13.17 -16.80
N TRP A 136 -5.33 -12.95 -15.69
CA TRP A 136 -5.04 -13.64 -14.42
C TRP A 136 -5.34 -15.14 -14.46
N LEU A 137 -6.38 -15.55 -15.20
CA LEU A 137 -6.78 -16.96 -15.33
C LEU A 137 -5.93 -17.73 -16.36
N ASN A 138 -5.03 -17.06 -17.09
CA ASN A 138 -4.29 -17.61 -18.23
C ASN A 138 -5.23 -18.19 -19.31
N LEU A 139 -6.35 -17.50 -19.58
CA LEU A 139 -7.31 -17.78 -20.65
C LEU A 139 -7.06 -16.85 -21.84
#